data_AF-A0A955M455-F1
#
_entry.id   AF-A0A955M455-F1
#
_cell.length_a   1.000
_cell.length_b   1.000
_cell.length_c   1.000
_cell.angle_alpha   90.00
_cell.angle_beta   90.00
_cell.angle_gamma   90.00
#
_symmetry.space_group_name_H-M   'P 1'
#
loop_
_entity.id
_entity.type
_entity.pdbx_description
1 polymer ?
#
loop_
_entity_poly.entity_id
_entity_poly.type
_entity_poly.pdbx_seq_one_letter_code
_entity_poly.pdbx_strand_id
1 'polypeptide(L)' 'MIKFIIEQCLKNRYLVLIIFSSLMVFGWNAMKHVPVDAIPDIGEQQVIVYAEWPGRSPQDM' A
#
# COMPACT_ATOMS: atom_id res chain seq x y z
N MET A 1 7.43 6.70 33.65
CA MET A 1 7.33 5.96 32.37
C MET A 1 8.03 6.69 31.22
N ILE A 2 7.63 7.90 30.82
CA ILE A 2 8.28 8.64 29.71
C ILE A 2 9.77 8.89 29.97
N LYS A 3 10.15 9.38 31.17
CA LYS A 3 11.56 9.56 31.55
C LYS A 3 12.38 8.29 31.40
N PHE A 4 11.84 7.15 31.85
CA PHE A 4 12.51 5.86 31.73
C PHE A 4 12.79 5.50 30.26
N ILE A 5 11.82 5.71 29.35
CA ILE A 5 12.01 5.46 27.91
C ILE A 5 13.10 6.38 27.36
N ILE A 6 13.06 7.68 27.67
CA ILE A 6 14.06 8.66 27.21
C ILE A 6 15.45 8.27 27.71
N GLU A 7 15.59 7.91 28.99
CA GLU A 7 16.86 7.48 29.58
C GLU A 7 17.40 6.21 28.91
N GLN A 8 16.55 5.22 28.62
CA GLN A 8 16.96 4.03 27.88
C GLN A 8 17.38 4.35 26.44
N CYS A 9 16.69 5.26 25.76
CA CYS A 9 17.06 5.72 24.42
C CYS A 9 18.42 6.45 24.43
N LEU A 10 18.64 7.34 25.40
CA LEU A 10 19.90 8.10 25.53
C LEU A 10 21.07 7.19 25.89
N LYS A 11 20.87 6.20 26.78
CA LYS A 11 21.89 5.22 27.13
C LYS A 11 22.29 4.35 25.94
N ASN A 12 21.33 3.99 25.09
CA ASN A 12 21.55 3.14 23.91
C ASN A 12 21.57 3.93 22.59
N ARG A 13 22.10 5.16 22.60
CA ARG A 13 22.05 6.10 21.47
C ARG A 13 22.49 5.52 20.12
N TYR A 14 23.50 4.65 20.10
CA TYR A 14 23.98 4.02 18.86
C TYR A 14 22.96 3.06 18.27
N LEU A 15 22.30 2.27 19.11
CA LEU A 15 21.23 1.35 18.69
C LEU A 15 20.05 2.15 18.11
N VAL A 16 19.65 3.24 18.79
CA VAL A 16 18.58 4.13 18.31
C VAL A 16 18.92 4.70 16.93
N LEU A 17 20.14 5.19 16.74
CA LEU A 17 20.59 5.71 15.45
C LEU A 17 20.60 4.65 14.35
N ILE A 18 21.07 3.44 14.63
CA ILE A 18 21.08 2.34 13.66
C ILE A 18 19.65 1.97 13.25
N ILE A 19 18.74 1.81 14.21
CA ILE A 19 17.34 1.52 13.91
C ILE A 19 16.72 2.64 13.09
N PHE A 20 16.94 3.89 13.48
CA PHE A 20 16.42 5.06 12.76
C PHE A 20 16.93 5.12 11.31
N SER A 21 18.24 4.97 11.09
CA SER A 21 18.83 4.94 9.75
C SER A 21 18.30 3.78 8.92
N SER A 22 18.13 2.60 9.53
CA SER A 22 17.58 1.43 8.84
C SER A 22 16.13 1.66 8.41
N LEU A 23 15.30 2.27 9.29
CA LEU A 23 13.93 2.66 8.97
C LEU A 23 13.87 3.71 7.86
N MET A 24 14.79 4.67 7.83
CA MET A 24 14.88 5.65 6.73
C MET A 24 15.17 4.98 5.40
N VAL A 25 16.15 4.06 5.33
CA VAL A 25 16.49 3.34 4.10
C VAL A 25 15.33 2.46 3.65
N PHE A 26 14.68 1.76 4.60
CA PHE A 26 13.51 0.95 4.31
C PHE A 26 12.34 1.79 3.80
N GLY A 27 12.04 2.93 4.44
CA GLY A 27 11.00 3.86 4.02
C GLY A 27 11.29 4.45 2.63
N TRP A 28 12.55 4.79 2.35
CA TRP A 28 12.97 5.25 1.02
C TRP A 28 12.77 4.18 -0.05
N ASN A 29 13.12 2.93 0.24
CA ASN A 29 12.87 1.82 -0.67
C ASN A 29 11.35 1.66 -0.89
N ALA A 30 10.54 1.65 0.18
CA ALA A 30 9.10 1.55 0.08
C ALA A 30 8.49 2.66 -0.79
N MET A 31 8.85 3.92 -0.56
CA MET A 31 8.37 5.05 -1.37
C MET A 31 8.67 4.89 -2.87
N LYS A 32 9.79 4.26 -3.23
CA LYS A 32 10.14 4.01 -4.64
C LYS A 32 9.39 2.86 -5.28
N HIS A 33 8.90 1.90 -4.49
CA HIS A 33 8.27 0.68 -4.98
C HIS A 33 6.75 0.66 -4.79
N VAL A 34 6.19 1.61 -4.02
CA VAL A 34 4.75 1.79 -3.93
C VAL A 34 4.21 2.16 -5.32
N PRO A 35 3.28 1.38 -5.90
CA PRO A 35 2.66 1.73 -7.17
C PRO A 35 1.84 3.01 -6.96
N VAL A 36 2.06 3.99 -7.83
CA VAL A 36 1.33 5.25 -7.82
C VAL A 36 0.37 5.25 -9.01
N ASP A 37 -0.92 5.41 -8.73
CA ASP A 37 -1.95 5.66 -9.73
C ASP A 37 -2.32 7.14 -9.69
N ALA A 38 -2.53 7.73 -10.87
CA ALA A 38 -3.03 9.09 -11.00
C ALA A 38 -4.54 9.17 -10.73
N ILE A 39 -5.26 8.06 -10.91
CA ILE A 39 -6.72 8.00 -10.75
C ILE A 39 -7.02 7.13 -9.52
N PRO A 40 -7.77 7.64 -8.53
CA PRO A 40 -8.21 6.82 -7.42
C PRO A 40 -9.22 5.77 -7.91
N ASP A 41 -9.20 4.58 -7.30
CA ASP A 41 -10.21 3.55 -7.57
C ASP A 41 -11.58 4.02 -7.08
N ILE A 42 -12.41 4.46 -8.02
CA ILE A 42 -13.78 4.94 -7.81
C ILE A 42 -14.82 4.01 -8.43
N GLY A 43 -14.38 2.87 -9.00
CA GLY A 43 -15.26 1.93 -9.65
C GLY A 43 -16.19 1.26 -8.65
N GLU A 44 -17.45 1.08 -9.02
CA GLU A 44 -18.33 0.18 -8.27
C GLU A 44 -17.87 -1.27 -8.50
N GLN A 45 -17.99 -2.11 -7.47
CA GLN A 45 -17.72 -3.54 -7.59
C GLN A 45 -18.84 -4.23 -8.37
N GLN A 46 -18.76 -4.17 -9.70
CA GLN A 46 -19.75 -4.73 -10.60
C GLN A 46 -19.36 -6.13 -11.06
N VAL A 47 -20.33 -7.05 -11.08
CA VAL A 47 -20.23 -8.35 -11.75
C VAL A 47 -20.95 -8.27 -13.09
N ILE A 48 -20.24 -8.48 -14.18
CA ILE A 48 -20.80 -8.48 -15.53
C ILE A 48 -21.08 -9.92 -15.95
N VAL A 49 -22.33 -10.22 -16.31
CA VAL A 49 -22.72 -11.52 -16.88
C VAL A 49 -22.85 -11.35 -18.38
N TYR A 50 -22.11 -12.15 -19.14
CA TYR A 50 -22.14 -12.15 -20.59
C TYR A 50 -22.53 -13.55 -21.10
N ALA A 51 -23.46 -13.59 -22.04
CA ALA A 51 -23.94 -14.83 -22.64
C ALA A 51 -24.03 -14.63 -24.16
N GLU A 52 -23.07 -15.21 -24.89
CA GLU A 52 -23.08 -15.18 -26.35
C GLU A 52 -24.13 -16.14 -26.91
N TRP A 53 -24.97 -15.67 -27.83
CA TRP A 53 -25.89 -16.51 -28.60
C TRP A 53 -25.68 -16.32 -30.10
N PRO A 54 -24.72 -17.05 -30.70
CA PRO A 54 -24.43 -16.91 -32.12
C PRO A 54 -25.61 -17.38 -32.99
N GLY A 55 -25.87 -16.65 -34.07
CA GLY A 55 -26.91 -16.99 -35.05
C GLY A 55 -28.33 -16.53 -34.69
N ARG A 56 -28.52 -15.79 -33.59
CA ARG A 56 -29.77 -15.09 -33.28
C ARG A 56 -29.66 -13.61 -33.59
N SER A 57 -30.75 -13.03 -34.11
CA SER A 57 -30.81 -11.59 -34.31
C SER A 57 -30.96 -10.87 -32.95
N PRO A 58 -30.54 -9.60 -32.83
CA PRO A 58 -30.70 -8.84 -31.59
C PRO A 58 -32.15 -8.71 -31.12
N GLN A 59 -33.14 -8.82 -32.02
CA GLN A 59 -34.55 -8.82 -31.66
C GLN A 59 -35.03 -10.16 -31.06
N ASP A 60 -34.31 -11.26 -31.36
CA ASP A 60 -34.62 -12.60 -30.84
C ASP A 60 -33.93 -12.90 -29.49
N MET A 61 -33.08 -11.99 -29.01
CA MET A 61 -32.39 -12.06 -27.71
C MET A 61 -33.21 -11.44 -26.59
#